data_AF-A0A0F8Y477-F1
#
_entry.id   AF-A0A0F8Y477-F1
#
_cell.length_a   1.000
_cell.length_b   1.000
_cell.length_c   1.000
_cell.angle_alpha   90.00
_cell.angle_beta   90.00
_cell.angle_gamma   90.00
#
_symmetry.space_group_name_H-M   'P 1'
#
loop_
_entity.id
_entity.type
_entity.pdbx_description
1 polymer ?
#
loop_
_entity_poly.entity_id
_entity_poly.type
_entity_poly.pdbx_seq_one_letter_code
_entity_poly.pdbx_strand_id
1 'polypeptide(L)'
;MTKLEEQYHQIVENFPEISPINNSISHLRIPIKKEVFLDLKYKNYPKEPKAKLIKGNQIFNLRRMISSLRDWDKRSPLSMVELIKEIFLLIKSVELNQILIKREFLEGLIGMCQSGHPHKLTGLLSVNKGIVSEFILPSRACTVAEKDFEIFRPSCSIPLDFSYEGTFISRPSGELSINENLSKIFKKRRFTMLLAYPYIDLSCIRCYDSLGNNLELIVMD
;
A
#
# COMPACT_ATOMS: atom_id res chain seq x y z
N MET A 1 -25.18 9.73 -24.26
CA MET A 1 -24.33 8.69 -23.67
C MET A 1 -24.67 8.61 -22.19
N THR A 2 -24.94 7.42 -21.65
CA THR A 2 -25.15 7.28 -20.20
C THR A 2 -23.81 7.41 -19.48
N LYS A 3 -23.81 7.79 -18.20
CA LYS A 3 -22.56 7.83 -17.39
C LYS A 3 -21.81 6.49 -17.41
N LEU A 4 -22.52 5.37 -17.55
CA LEU A 4 -21.91 4.03 -17.67
C LEU A 4 -21.21 3.84 -19.03
N GLU A 5 -21.83 4.28 -20.12
CA GLU A 5 -21.23 4.25 -21.46
C GLU A 5 -19.99 5.15 -21.52
N GLU A 6 -20.04 6.35 -20.91
CA GLU A 6 -18.87 7.23 -20.79
C GLU A 6 -17.69 6.54 -20.10
N GLN A 7 -17.94 5.90 -18.96
CA GLN A 7 -16.91 5.14 -18.26
C GLN A 7 -16.39 3.98 -19.11
N TYR A 8 -17.26 3.23 -19.77
CA TYR A 8 -16.85 2.12 -20.63
C TYR A 8 -16.00 2.57 -21.82
N HIS A 9 -16.38 3.65 -22.50
CA HIS A 9 -15.60 4.22 -23.60
C HIS A 9 -14.20 4.61 -23.15
N GLN A 10 -14.08 5.32 -22.03
CA GLN A 10 -12.78 5.71 -21.46
C GLN A 10 -11.92 4.49 -21.11
N ILE A 11 -12.53 3.41 -20.60
CA ILE A 11 -11.84 2.16 -20.29
C ILE A 11 -11.29 1.53 -21.56
N VAL A 12 -12.10 1.35 -22.61
CA VAL A 12 -11.67 0.73 -23.86
C VAL A 12 -10.57 1.55 -24.56
N GLU A 13 -10.64 2.88 -24.47
CA GLU A 13 -9.58 3.77 -24.99
C GLU A 13 -8.24 3.61 -24.25
N ASN A 14 -8.27 3.40 -22.93
CA ASN A 14 -7.05 3.26 -22.12
C ASN A 14 -6.55 1.81 -22.03
N PHE A 15 -7.43 0.83 -22.25
CA PHE A 15 -7.19 -0.60 -22.03
C PHE A 15 -7.95 -1.43 -23.10
N PRO A 16 -7.48 -1.41 -24.36
CA PRO A 16 -8.17 -2.03 -25.48
C PRO A 16 -8.33 -3.56 -25.36
N GLU A 17 -7.53 -4.21 -24.50
CA GLU A 17 -7.58 -5.64 -24.20
C GLU A 17 -8.74 -6.04 -23.28
N ILE A 18 -9.44 -5.09 -22.66
CA ILE A 18 -10.50 -5.37 -21.70
C ILE A 18 -11.81 -5.67 -22.43
N SER A 19 -12.35 -6.87 -22.21
CA SER A 19 -13.66 -7.29 -22.73
C SER A 19 -14.74 -7.34 -21.65
N PRO A 20 -15.99 -6.94 -21.95
CA PRO A 20 -17.12 -7.09 -21.05
C PRO A 20 -17.51 -8.56 -20.86
N ILE A 21 -18.06 -8.88 -19.68
CA ILE A 21 -18.65 -10.20 -19.41
C ILE A 21 -20.13 -10.17 -19.78
N ASN A 22 -20.60 -11.21 -20.48
CA ASN A 22 -22.01 -11.38 -20.85
C ASN A 22 -22.62 -10.14 -21.55
N ASN A 23 -21.83 -9.45 -22.38
CA ASN A 23 -22.19 -8.20 -23.05
C ASN A 23 -22.63 -7.06 -22.09
N SER A 24 -22.29 -7.14 -20.80
CA SER A 24 -22.54 -6.06 -19.85
C SER A 24 -21.33 -5.13 -19.79
N ILE A 25 -21.45 -3.93 -20.36
CA ILE A 25 -20.40 -2.90 -20.31
C ILE A 25 -19.95 -2.59 -18.87
N SER A 26 -20.86 -2.73 -17.91
CA SER A 26 -20.64 -2.45 -16.49
C SER A 26 -20.04 -3.60 -15.66
N HIS A 27 -19.72 -4.72 -16.30
CA HIS A 27 -19.10 -5.89 -15.68
C HIS A 27 -17.93 -6.37 -16.53
N LEU A 28 -16.72 -6.09 -16.06
CA LEU A 28 -15.48 -6.36 -16.76
C LEU A 28 -14.71 -7.49 -16.08
N ARG A 29 -14.12 -8.37 -16.89
CA ARG A 29 -13.08 -9.31 -16.46
C ARG A 29 -11.80 -8.95 -17.18
N ILE A 30 -10.82 -8.54 -16.38
CA ILE A 30 -9.56 -8.00 -16.87
C ILE A 30 -8.48 -9.04 -16.56
N PRO A 31 -7.85 -9.67 -17.58
CA PRO A 31 -6.77 -10.60 -17.36
C PRO A 31 -5.55 -9.87 -16.82
N ILE A 32 -5.00 -10.36 -15.71
CA ILE A 32 -3.80 -9.79 -15.08
C ILE A 32 -2.59 -10.66 -15.44
N LYS A 33 -2.68 -11.96 -15.12
CA LYS A 33 -1.69 -12.99 -15.43
C LYS A 33 -2.40 -14.33 -15.63
N LYS A 34 -1.62 -15.36 -15.97
CA LYS A 34 -2.12 -16.74 -16.06
C LYS A 34 -2.90 -17.09 -14.79
N GLU A 35 -4.19 -17.41 -14.96
CA GLU A 35 -5.13 -17.77 -13.90
C GLU A 35 -5.47 -16.68 -12.87
N VAL A 36 -5.07 -15.42 -13.10
CA VAL A 36 -5.41 -14.27 -12.25
C VAL A 36 -6.19 -13.23 -13.04
N PHE A 37 -7.38 -12.88 -12.55
CA PHE A 37 -8.28 -11.92 -13.20
C PHE A 37 -8.82 -10.91 -12.20
N LEU A 38 -8.97 -9.67 -12.64
CA LEU A 38 -9.72 -8.63 -11.94
C LEU A 38 -11.19 -8.67 -12.40
N ASP A 39 -12.10 -8.96 -11.46
CA ASP A 39 -13.56 -8.86 -11.63
C ASP A 39 -14.01 -7.49 -11.14
N LEU A 40 -14.43 -6.63 -12.08
CA LEU A 40 -14.85 -5.25 -11.81
C LEU A 40 -16.33 -5.06 -12.19
N LYS A 41 -17.16 -4.68 -11.21
CA LYS A 41 -18.60 -4.43 -11.39
C LYS A 41 -18.96 -3.02 -10.97
N TYR A 42 -19.47 -2.21 -11.89
CA TYR A 42 -19.78 -0.80 -11.66
C TYR A 42 -21.17 -0.40 -12.18
N LYS A 43 -22.10 -1.34 -12.34
CA LYS A 43 -23.48 -1.12 -12.83
C LYS A 43 -24.28 -0.01 -12.15
N ASN A 44 -23.89 0.36 -10.92
CA ASN A 44 -24.55 1.39 -10.13
C ASN A 44 -23.79 2.71 -10.08
N TYR A 45 -22.78 2.91 -10.95
CA TYR A 45 -21.98 4.13 -10.99
C TYR A 45 -22.89 5.37 -11.05
N PRO A 46 -22.66 6.41 -10.20
CA PRO A 46 -21.44 6.70 -9.44
C PRO A 46 -21.34 6.08 -8.02
N LYS A 47 -22.18 5.09 -7.68
CA LYS A 47 -21.98 4.33 -6.42
C LYS A 47 -20.69 3.49 -6.48
N GLU A 48 -20.16 3.15 -5.30
CA GLU A 48 -18.94 2.35 -5.13
C GLU A 48 -18.95 1.09 -6.03
N PRO A 49 -17.94 0.93 -6.90
CA PRO A 49 -17.80 -0.27 -7.72
C PRO A 49 -17.30 -1.44 -6.86
N LYS A 50 -17.62 -2.66 -7.27
CA LYS A 50 -17.10 -3.88 -6.64
C LYS A 50 -15.91 -4.39 -7.45
N ALA A 51 -14.72 -4.37 -6.86
CA ALA A 51 -13.51 -4.90 -7.45
C ALA A 51 -12.99 -6.10 -6.64
N LYS A 52 -12.68 -7.19 -7.34
CA LYS A 52 -12.14 -8.42 -6.73
C LYS A 52 -11.03 -8.98 -7.60
N LEU A 53 -9.96 -9.47 -6.97
CA LEU A 53 -8.97 -10.29 -7.66
C LEU A 53 -9.35 -11.77 -7.49
N ILE A 54 -9.35 -12.53 -8.58
CA ILE A 54 -9.68 -13.95 -8.60
C ILE A 54 -8.45 -14.72 -9.06
N LYS A 55 -8.01 -15.70 -8.25
CA LYS A 55 -6.92 -16.62 -8.59
C LYS A 55 -7.37 -18.06 -8.34
N GLY A 56 -7.66 -18.80 -9.40
CA GLY A 56 -8.33 -20.11 -9.29
C GLY A 56 -9.64 -19.99 -8.50
N ASN A 57 -9.74 -20.68 -7.35
CA ASN A 57 -10.90 -20.61 -6.45
C ASN A 57 -10.78 -19.52 -5.36
N GLN A 58 -9.65 -18.82 -5.27
CA GLN A 58 -9.42 -17.78 -4.27
C GLN A 58 -9.95 -16.44 -4.75
N ILE A 59 -10.63 -15.72 -3.84
CA ILE A 59 -11.21 -14.39 -4.10
C ILE A 59 -10.65 -13.40 -3.09
N PHE A 60 -10.00 -12.36 -3.59
CA PHE A 60 -9.45 -11.27 -2.79
C PHE A 60 -10.27 -10.01 -3.00
N ASN A 61 -10.84 -9.47 -1.91
CA ASN A 61 -11.57 -8.22 -1.96
C ASN A 61 -10.60 -7.04 -1.92
N LEU A 62 -10.63 -6.20 -2.95
CA LEU A 62 -9.68 -5.10 -3.11
C LEU A 62 -10.06 -3.85 -2.32
N ARG A 63 -11.28 -3.77 -1.76
CA ARG A 63 -11.76 -2.57 -1.03
C ARG A 63 -10.83 -2.12 0.09
N ARG A 64 -10.14 -3.06 0.77
CA ARG A 64 -9.23 -2.72 1.86
C ARG A 64 -7.85 -2.27 1.39
N MET A 65 -7.45 -2.65 0.18
CA MET A 65 -6.10 -2.45 -0.36
C MET A 65 -6.03 -1.27 -1.34
N ILE A 66 -7.17 -0.82 -1.87
CA ILE A 66 -7.26 0.28 -2.83
C ILE A 66 -7.86 1.47 -2.11
N SER A 67 -7.08 2.55 -2.01
CA SER A 67 -7.47 3.78 -1.32
C SER A 67 -8.76 4.36 -1.88
N SER A 68 -8.86 4.44 -3.21
CA SER A 68 -10.05 5.00 -3.87
C SER A 68 -11.32 4.16 -3.65
N LEU A 69 -11.22 2.85 -3.40
CA LEU A 69 -12.37 2.01 -3.05
C LEU A 69 -12.76 2.15 -1.58
N ARG A 70 -11.76 2.26 -0.69
CA ARG A 70 -11.97 2.43 0.75
C ARG A 70 -12.69 3.75 1.04
N ASP A 71 -12.25 4.80 0.36
CA ASP A 71 -12.62 6.20 0.61
C ASP A 71 -13.59 6.73 -0.47
N TRP A 72 -14.38 5.84 -1.08
CA TRP A 72 -15.24 6.17 -2.23
C TRP A 72 -16.30 7.23 -1.92
N ASP A 73 -16.25 8.37 -2.62
CA ASP A 73 -17.28 9.41 -2.58
C ASP A 73 -18.09 9.45 -3.88
N LYS A 74 -19.40 9.16 -3.79
CA LYS A 74 -20.31 9.23 -4.94
C LYS A 74 -20.58 10.66 -5.44
N ARG A 75 -20.27 11.70 -4.65
CA ARG A 75 -20.43 13.11 -5.02
C ARG A 75 -19.28 13.59 -5.90
N SER A 76 -18.09 13.01 -5.71
CA SER A 76 -16.90 13.24 -6.52
C SER A 76 -16.27 11.89 -6.92
N PRO A 77 -16.95 11.09 -7.76
CA PRO A 77 -16.53 9.73 -8.04
C PRO A 77 -15.27 9.70 -8.90
N LEU A 78 -14.32 8.85 -8.52
CA LEU A 78 -13.15 8.56 -9.36
C LEU A 78 -13.59 7.92 -10.69
N SER A 79 -12.87 8.18 -11.77
CA SER A 79 -13.11 7.44 -13.02
C SER A 79 -12.72 5.96 -12.87
N MET A 80 -13.39 5.07 -13.61
CA MET A 80 -13.04 3.66 -13.65
C MET A 80 -11.63 3.44 -14.21
N VAL A 81 -11.17 4.30 -15.12
CA VAL A 81 -9.81 4.26 -15.66
C VAL A 81 -8.78 4.50 -14.55
N GLU A 82 -8.95 5.55 -13.76
CA GLU A 82 -8.04 5.84 -12.64
C GLU A 82 -8.07 4.73 -11.58
N LEU A 83 -9.26 4.18 -11.30
CA LEU A 83 -9.40 3.04 -10.40
C LEU A 83 -8.63 1.80 -10.91
N ILE A 84 -8.74 1.48 -12.19
CA ILE A 84 -7.99 0.36 -12.81
C ILE A 84 -6.49 0.63 -12.74
N LYS A 85 -6.05 1.86 -13.04
CA LYS A 85 -4.63 2.27 -12.93
C LYS A 85 -4.09 2.07 -11.51
N GLU A 86 -4.84 2.48 -10.49
CA GLU A 86 -4.46 2.26 -9.09
C GLU A 86 -4.35 0.77 -8.75
N ILE A 87 -5.33 -0.05 -9.17
CA ILE A 87 -5.31 -1.49 -8.94
C ILE A 87 -4.09 -2.14 -9.62
N PHE A 88 -3.81 -1.78 -10.87
CA PHE A 88 -2.65 -2.29 -11.60
C PHE A 88 -1.33 -1.88 -10.96
N LEU A 89 -1.24 -0.66 -10.46
CA LEU A 89 -0.05 -0.19 -9.76
C LEU A 89 0.19 -1.00 -8.47
N LEU A 90 -0.86 -1.25 -7.69
CA LEU A 90 -0.77 -2.11 -6.51
C LEU A 90 -0.30 -3.52 -6.88
N ILE A 91 -0.96 -4.15 -7.87
CA ILE A 91 -0.59 -5.50 -8.32
C ILE A 91 0.86 -5.54 -8.76
N LYS A 92 1.28 -4.60 -9.62
CA LYS A 92 2.66 -4.50 -10.10
C LYS A 92 3.66 -4.33 -8.96
N SER A 93 3.34 -3.52 -7.95
CA SER A 93 4.21 -3.32 -6.77
C SER A 93 4.40 -4.61 -5.97
N VAL A 94 3.32 -5.39 -5.79
CA VAL A 94 3.37 -6.68 -5.09
C VAL A 94 4.14 -7.71 -5.91
N GLU A 95 3.95 -7.74 -7.23
CA GLU A 95 4.64 -8.67 -8.12
C GLU A 95 6.13 -8.40 -8.26
N LEU A 96 6.52 -7.13 -8.31
CA LEU A 96 7.91 -6.72 -8.40
C LEU A 96 8.61 -6.72 -7.04
N ASN A 97 7.92 -7.04 -5.95
CA ASN A 97 8.44 -6.91 -4.58
C ASN A 97 8.99 -5.50 -4.33
N GLN A 98 8.25 -4.48 -4.74
CA GLN A 98 8.65 -3.08 -4.71
C GLN A 98 7.78 -2.24 -3.78
N ILE A 99 8.40 -1.25 -3.16
CA ILE A 99 7.74 -0.15 -2.45
C ILE A 99 8.05 1.15 -3.18
N LEU A 100 7.00 1.89 -3.56
CA LEU A 100 7.13 3.21 -4.17
C LEU A 100 7.01 4.28 -3.08
N ILE A 101 7.93 5.25 -3.07
CA ILE A 101 7.93 6.36 -2.12
C ILE A 101 8.35 7.64 -2.85
N LYS A 102 7.73 8.77 -2.50
CA LYS A 102 8.19 10.07 -3.00
C LYS A 102 9.50 10.48 -2.34
N ARG A 103 10.40 11.11 -3.10
CA ARG A 103 11.69 11.61 -2.62
C ARG A 103 11.52 12.57 -1.45
N GLU A 104 10.69 13.60 -1.62
CA GLU A 104 10.40 14.60 -0.58
C GLU A 104 9.97 13.97 0.76
N PHE A 105 9.14 12.93 0.68
CA PHE A 105 8.63 12.24 1.85
C PHE A 105 9.70 11.37 2.51
N LEU A 106 10.49 10.66 1.70
CA LEU A 106 11.60 9.84 2.20
C LEU A 106 12.66 10.71 2.90
N GLU A 107 13.03 11.85 2.31
CA GLU A 107 13.98 12.79 2.89
C GLU A 107 13.46 13.37 4.22
N GLY A 108 12.17 13.72 4.28
CA GLY A 108 11.53 14.13 5.53
C GLY A 108 11.58 13.03 6.61
N LEU A 109 11.30 11.78 6.23
CA LEU A 109 11.37 10.63 7.14
C LEU A 109 12.80 10.37 7.64
N ILE A 110 13.80 10.48 6.76
CA ILE A 110 15.23 10.39 7.10
C ILE A 110 15.63 11.50 8.07
N GLY A 111 15.33 12.76 7.75
CA GLY A 111 15.66 13.92 8.58
C GLY A 111 15.04 13.85 9.98
N MET A 112 13.83 13.31 10.08
CA MET A 112 13.19 13.03 11.37
C MET A 112 13.96 11.95 12.16
N CYS A 113 14.38 10.85 11.52
CA CYS A 113 15.17 9.81 12.18
C CYS A 113 16.54 10.32 12.65
N GLN A 114 17.19 11.18 11.85
CA GLN A 114 18.44 11.85 12.22
C GLN A 114 18.26 12.75 13.44
N SER A 115 17.22 13.59 13.44
CA SER A 115 16.91 14.52 14.53
C SER A 115 16.52 13.80 15.83
N GLY A 116 15.93 12.62 15.71
CA GLY A 116 15.55 11.78 16.84
C GLY A 116 16.69 10.94 17.43
N HIS A 117 17.84 10.83 16.75
CA HIS A 117 18.96 10.01 17.21
C HIS A 117 19.52 10.50 18.57
N PRO A 118 19.90 9.60 19.51
CA PRO A 118 19.93 8.14 19.42
C PRO A 118 18.64 7.44 19.84
N HIS A 119 17.52 8.16 19.99
CA HIS A 119 16.25 7.55 20.36
C HIS A 119 15.67 6.73 19.20
N LYS A 120 14.99 5.64 19.55
CA LYS A 120 14.31 4.77 18.57
C LYS A 120 12.95 5.36 18.24
N LEU A 121 12.70 5.59 16.96
CA LEU A 121 11.41 5.91 16.40
C LEU A 121 10.84 4.70 15.68
N THR A 122 9.57 4.40 15.95
CA THR A 122 8.76 3.48 15.17
C THR A 122 7.49 4.20 14.79
N GLY A 123 6.99 4.01 13.57
CA GLY A 123 5.69 4.53 13.17
C GLY A 123 5.05 3.68 12.08
N LEU A 124 3.82 4.06 11.71
CA LEU A 124 3.10 3.43 10.61
C LEU A 124 3.20 4.28 9.36
N LEU A 125 3.29 3.61 8.21
CA LEU A 125 3.35 4.21 6.88
C LEU A 125 2.04 3.99 6.15
N SER A 126 1.43 5.08 5.68
CA SER A 126 0.24 5.06 4.84
C SER A 126 0.61 4.95 3.37
N VAL A 127 -0.16 4.17 2.63
CA VAL A 127 -0.04 4.01 1.17
C VAL A 127 -1.29 4.61 0.52
N ASN A 128 -1.06 5.57 -0.36
CA ASN A 128 -2.10 6.22 -1.16
C ASN A 128 -1.77 5.99 -2.63
N LYS A 129 -2.73 5.42 -3.38
CA LYS A 129 -2.54 5.04 -4.78
C LYS A 129 -1.24 4.25 -5.04
N GLY A 130 -0.89 3.30 -4.16
CA GLY A 130 0.31 2.48 -4.28
C GLY A 130 1.63 3.16 -3.90
N ILE A 131 1.60 4.43 -3.46
CA ILE A 131 2.78 5.21 -3.08
C ILE A 131 2.73 5.52 -1.58
N VAL A 132 3.85 5.30 -0.88
CA VAL A 132 4.01 5.72 0.51
C VAL A 132 3.96 7.25 0.59
N SER A 133 3.05 7.78 1.41
CA SER A 133 2.70 9.21 1.36
C SER A 133 2.56 9.89 2.72
N GLU A 134 2.25 9.15 3.78
CA GLU A 134 2.08 9.71 5.11
C GLU A 134 2.65 8.76 6.16
N PHE A 135 2.96 9.29 7.34
CA PHE A 135 3.29 8.47 8.49
C PHE A 135 2.57 8.97 9.74
N ILE A 136 2.32 8.04 10.67
CA ILE A 136 1.92 8.37 12.03
C ILE A 136 2.93 7.82 13.02
N LEU A 137 3.27 8.65 14.00
CA LEU A 137 4.02 8.25 15.17
C LEU A 137 3.05 7.89 16.30
N PRO A 138 3.24 6.77 16.99
CA PRO A 138 2.54 6.53 18.23
C PRO A 138 2.88 7.60 19.26
N SER A 139 1.90 7.94 20.09
CA SER A 139 2.20 8.55 21.39
C SER A 139 3.11 7.61 22.20
N ARG A 140 4.08 8.15 22.96
CA ARG A 140 4.93 7.36 23.88
C ARG A 140 4.11 6.53 24.88
N ALA A 141 2.91 7.00 25.25
CA ALA A 141 1.99 6.24 26.09
C ALA A 141 1.46 4.95 25.42
N CYS A 142 1.56 4.90 24.09
CA CYS A 142 1.08 3.83 23.22
C CYS A 142 2.18 2.91 22.68
N THR A 143 3.42 3.07 23.14
CA THR A 143 4.50 2.15 22.82
C THR A 143 4.91 1.30 24.02
N VAL A 144 5.37 0.09 23.72
CA VAL A 144 6.21 -0.70 24.64
C VAL A 144 7.60 -0.66 24.05
N ALA A 145 8.56 -0.16 24.84
CA ALA A 145 9.96 -0.22 24.48
C ALA A 145 10.41 -1.69 24.58
N GLU A 146 10.73 -2.30 23.44
CA GLU A 146 11.52 -3.53 23.41
C GLU A 146 13.01 -3.18 23.27
N LYS A 147 13.87 -4.16 23.56
CA LYS A 147 15.33 -4.01 23.47
C LYS A 147 15.77 -3.41 22.13
N ASP A 148 15.08 -3.75 21.04
CA ASP A 148 15.48 -3.44 19.67
C ASP A 148 14.60 -2.42 18.94
N PHE A 149 13.36 -2.18 19.37
CA PHE A 149 12.41 -1.27 18.71
C PHE A 149 11.26 -0.88 19.66
N GLU A 150 10.47 0.11 19.27
CA GLU A 150 9.19 0.39 19.93
C GLU A 150 8.05 -0.31 19.19
N ILE A 151 7.16 -0.95 19.95
CA ILE A 151 6.02 -1.70 19.43
C ILE A 151 4.73 -1.01 19.87
N PHE A 152 3.73 -0.91 18.98
CA PHE A 152 2.43 -0.38 19.37
C PHE A 152 1.74 -1.32 20.37
N ARG A 153 1.25 -0.74 21.47
CA ARG A 153 0.42 -1.45 22.45
C ARG A 153 -0.88 -1.92 21.79
N PRO A 154 -1.27 -3.20 21.94
CA PRO A 154 -2.56 -3.69 21.44
C PRO A 154 -3.77 -2.93 22.02
N SER A 155 -3.62 -2.36 23.22
CA SER A 155 -4.64 -1.57 23.91
C SER A 155 -4.77 -0.14 23.40
N CYS A 156 -3.79 0.37 22.66
CA CYS A 156 -3.95 1.64 22.00
C CYS A 156 -4.75 1.43 20.73
N SER A 157 -5.91 2.08 20.67
CA SER A 157 -6.78 2.16 19.51
C SER A 157 -6.08 2.96 18.41
N ILE A 158 -5.08 2.37 17.76
CA ILE A 158 -4.77 2.78 16.40
C ILE A 158 -6.06 2.50 15.61
N PRO A 159 -6.59 3.47 14.86
CA PRO A 159 -7.70 3.20 13.97
C PRO A 159 -7.39 1.93 13.16
N LEU A 160 -8.40 1.06 12.98
CA LEU A 160 -8.37 -0.04 12.03
C LEU A 160 -8.41 0.54 10.60
N ASP A 161 -7.44 1.39 10.30
CA ASP A 161 -7.27 2.05 9.03
C ASP A 161 -6.30 1.21 8.20
N PHE A 162 -6.85 0.63 7.14
CA PHE A 162 -6.11 -0.21 6.20
C PHE A 162 -5.22 0.62 5.26
N SER A 163 -5.27 1.97 5.32
CA SER A 163 -4.32 2.84 4.63
C SER A 163 -2.88 2.63 5.12
N TYR A 164 -2.72 2.29 6.40
CA TYR A 164 -1.42 2.02 7.01
C TYR A 164 -0.93 0.61 6.70
N GLU A 165 -0.38 0.47 5.50
CA GLU A 165 0.12 -0.81 4.99
C GLU A 165 1.54 -1.13 5.48
N GLY A 166 2.30 -0.14 5.97
CA GLY A 166 3.70 -0.31 6.36
C GLY A 166 3.99 0.05 7.81
N THR A 167 5.13 -0.43 8.30
CA THR A 167 5.78 0.06 9.54
C THR A 167 7.14 0.63 9.16
N PHE A 168 7.59 1.73 9.78
CA PHE A 168 8.99 2.12 9.72
C PHE A 168 9.63 2.03 11.11
N ILE A 169 10.92 1.69 11.16
CA ILE A 169 11.68 1.54 12.39
C ILE A 169 13.06 2.17 12.18
N SER A 170 13.39 3.17 12.98
CA SER A 170 14.74 3.71 13.04
C SER A 170 15.66 2.75 13.82
N ARG A 171 16.91 2.62 13.36
CA ARG A 171 17.94 1.74 13.92
C ARG A 171 19.18 2.56 14.29
N PRO A 172 19.21 3.15 15.51
CA PRO A 172 20.35 3.94 15.98
C PRO A 172 21.67 3.18 16.00
N SER A 173 21.63 1.84 16.05
CA SER A 173 22.83 0.98 16.03
C SER A 173 23.49 0.88 14.64
N GLY A 174 22.83 1.34 13.58
CA GLY A 174 23.28 1.14 12.20
C GLY A 174 22.95 -0.24 11.60
N GLU A 175 22.37 -1.13 12.39
CA GLU A 175 22.13 -2.52 11.99
C GLU A 175 20.80 -2.67 11.23
N LEU A 176 20.90 -3.14 9.99
CA LEU A 176 19.76 -3.42 9.10
C LEU A 176 19.34 -4.90 9.08
N SER A 177 20.04 -5.79 9.79
CA SER A 177 19.63 -7.21 9.85
C SER A 177 18.33 -7.44 10.61
N ILE A 178 17.65 -8.53 10.22
CA ILE A 178 16.43 -9.03 10.84
C ILE A 178 16.81 -9.88 12.05
N ASN A 179 16.05 -9.78 13.13
CA ASN A 179 16.08 -10.72 14.24
C ASN A 179 14.70 -11.35 14.49
N GLU A 180 14.63 -12.34 15.37
CA GLU A 180 13.37 -13.06 15.66
C GLU A 180 12.25 -12.13 16.14
N ASN A 181 12.57 -11.05 16.85
CA ASN A 181 11.58 -10.08 17.32
C ASN A 181 11.03 -9.21 16.18
N LEU A 182 11.87 -8.81 15.22
CA LEU A 182 11.45 -8.10 14.01
C LEU A 182 10.50 -8.94 13.15
N SER A 183 10.70 -10.27 13.10
CA SER A 183 9.79 -11.17 12.38
C SER A 183 8.34 -11.11 12.88
N LYS A 184 8.12 -10.79 14.16
CA LYS A 184 6.78 -10.61 14.74
C LYS A 184 6.13 -9.30 14.28
N ILE A 185 6.92 -8.28 13.95
CA ILE A 185 6.42 -7.01 13.39
C ILE A 185 6.04 -7.20 11.93
N PHE A 186 6.86 -7.89 11.15
CA PHE A 186 6.64 -8.11 9.72
C PHE A 186 5.27 -8.73 9.44
N LYS A 187 4.82 -9.66 10.29
CA LYS A 187 3.52 -10.32 10.15
C LYS A 187 2.30 -9.40 10.35
N LYS A 188 2.46 -8.19 10.91
CA LYS A 188 1.34 -7.30 11.23
C LYS A 188 0.89 -6.42 10.06
N ARG A 189 1.75 -6.22 9.06
CA ARG A 189 1.60 -5.22 7.98
C ARG A 189 2.15 -5.77 6.66
N ARG A 190 1.85 -5.09 5.54
CA ARG A 190 2.32 -5.52 4.20
C ARG A 190 3.84 -5.45 4.09
N PHE A 191 4.44 -4.39 4.64
CA PHE A 191 5.89 -4.20 4.61
C PHE A 191 6.42 -3.52 5.87
N THR A 192 7.73 -3.65 6.09
CA THR A 192 8.47 -2.93 7.14
C THR A 192 9.72 -2.29 6.54
N MET A 193 9.90 -1.00 6.80
CA MET A 193 11.05 -0.19 6.40
C MET A 193 11.98 0.01 7.59
N LEU A 194 13.23 -0.39 7.48
CA LEU A 194 14.28 -0.10 8.45
C LEU A 194 15.11 1.07 7.95
N LEU A 195 15.31 2.08 8.79
CA LEU A 195 16.20 3.20 8.53
C LEU A 195 17.33 3.16 9.55
N ALA A 196 18.58 3.02 9.13
CA ALA A 196 19.72 2.83 10.00
C ALA A 196 20.62 4.06 10.07
N TYR A 197 21.20 4.31 11.25
CA TYR A 197 22.29 5.26 11.40
C TYR A 197 23.44 4.87 10.45
N PRO A 198 24.08 5.81 9.72
CA PRO A 198 24.03 7.26 9.88
C PRO A 198 22.91 7.99 9.12
N TYR A 199 21.98 7.27 8.49
CA TYR A 199 20.84 7.84 7.75
C TYR A 199 21.26 8.76 6.59
N ILE A 200 22.39 8.48 5.92
CA ILE A 200 22.97 9.39 4.93
C ILE A 200 22.38 9.19 3.54
N ASP A 201 22.16 7.94 3.14
CA ASP A 201 21.73 7.59 1.78
C ASP A 201 20.83 6.34 1.78
N LEU A 202 20.42 5.90 0.59
CA LEU A 202 19.55 4.74 0.42
C LEU A 202 20.17 3.42 0.92
N SER A 203 21.50 3.31 1.05
CA SER A 203 22.15 2.12 1.61
C SER A 203 21.83 1.94 3.10
N CYS A 204 21.45 3.03 3.78
CA CYS A 204 20.99 3.03 5.15
C CYS A 204 19.53 2.55 5.30
N ILE A 205 18.86 2.15 4.21
CA ILE A 205 17.45 1.79 4.22
C ILE A 205 17.26 0.39 3.64
N ARG A 206 16.46 -0.43 4.32
CA ARG A 206 16.01 -1.72 3.81
C ARG A 206 14.52 -1.89 4.02
N CYS A 207 13.83 -2.41 3.02
CA CYS A 207 12.43 -2.78 3.12
C CYS A 207 12.28 -4.31 3.14
N TYR A 208 11.30 -4.80 3.89
CA TYR A 208 10.98 -6.20 4.02
C TYR A 208 9.48 -6.44 3.89
N ASP A 209 9.08 -7.55 3.27
CA ASP A 209 7.68 -7.99 3.23
C ASP A 209 7.26 -8.64 4.56
N SER A 210 6.01 -9.10 4.63
CA SER A 210 5.47 -9.76 5.83
C SER A 210 6.10 -11.12 6.15
N LEU A 211 6.84 -11.70 5.21
CA LEU A 211 7.60 -12.94 5.34
C LEU A 211 9.08 -12.69 5.67
N GLY A 212 9.54 -11.43 5.64
CA GLY A 212 10.94 -11.04 5.87
C GLY A 212 11.80 -11.08 4.61
N ASN A 213 11.23 -11.22 3.41
CA ASN A 213 11.97 -11.10 2.15
C ASN A 213 12.27 -9.64 1.86
N ASN A 214 13.41 -9.37 1.20
CA ASN A 214 13.79 -8.02 0.83
C ASN A 214 12.83 -7.45 -0.23
N LEU A 215 12.39 -6.21 -0.02
CA LEU A 215 11.64 -5.41 -1.00
C LEU A 215 12.53 -4.31 -1.54
N GLU A 216 12.49 -4.10 -2.85
CA GLU A 216 13.17 -2.99 -3.51
C GLU A 216 12.44 -1.68 -3.23
N LEU A 217 13.18 -0.65 -2.82
CA LEU A 217 12.64 0.69 -2.60
C LEU A 217 12.86 1.53 -3.85
N ILE A 218 11.77 1.92 -4.51
CA ILE A 218 11.79 2.79 -5.68
C ILE A 218 11.43 4.21 -5.24
N VAL A 219 12.37 5.13 -5.38
CA VAL A 219 12.18 6.54 -5.08
C VAL A 219 11.66 7.25 -6.33
N MET A 220 10.51 7.89 -6.20
CA MET A 220 9.87 8.70 -7.23
C MET A 220 10.16 10.18 -6.99
N ASP A 221 10.39 10.93 -8.05
CA ASP A 221 10.52 12.39 -8.01
C ASP A 221 9.15 13.09 -7.91
#